data_AF-A0A7C7GZX6-F1
#
_entry.id   AF-A0A7C7GZX6-F1
#
_cell.length_a   1.000
_cell.length_b   1.000
_cell.length_c   1.000
_cell.angle_alpha   90.00
_cell.angle_beta   90.00
_cell.angle_gamma   90.00
#
_symmetry.space_group_name_H-M   'P 1'
#
loop_
_entity.id
_entity.type
_entity.pdbx_description
1 polymer ?
#
loop_
_entity_poly.entity_id
_entity_poly.type
_entity_poly.pdbx_seq_one_letter_code
_entity_poly.pdbx_strand_id
1 'polypeptide(L)'
;MEQVIKFIKSKGIGFGLTAGSILLVSILHLFGIFDFLELKLYDYRFHEVRGPLTGWQANDSSYINLGTDVVLVEIDDEAYRLMPEAYPYPRGTIWAKVVRNLTKAGAKVIAFDIQFDAPETKSDYLRQFADEVQSEELKELIPRHGDEVFGEAIAEAIKHGTEVVINTKIATDLNLIPPQYIARPVEAIMQANPETGLINDLMDKDGFSRNYALGNYLQQDTLLTKMYLTLALKCVKAFEGLSDTVKTRFDKDRLVWKYGDHLIKSNGVGLDFSVNYYGPASGFKFQQGSVSFPPWGTFPRFSLAQVIDTEEVILREPEEDIDWMSQFMPGAIPGWIYGIEDL
;
A
#
# COMPACT_ATOMS: atom_id res chain seq x y z
N MET A 1 -54.69 15.55 41.42
CA MET A 1 -54.70 15.73 39.95
C MET A 1 -54.45 17.19 39.56
N GLU A 2 -55.17 18.16 40.14
CA GLU A 2 -54.96 19.61 39.85
C GLU A 2 -53.56 20.15 40.15
N GLN A 3 -52.93 19.73 41.26
CA GLN A 3 -51.58 20.16 41.61
C GLN A 3 -50.53 19.72 40.57
N VAL A 4 -50.70 18.54 39.99
CA VAL A 4 -49.82 18.00 38.93
C VAL A 4 -50.02 18.80 37.63
N ILE A 5 -51.26 19.11 37.27
CA ILE A 5 -51.56 19.92 36.08
C ILE A 5 -50.99 21.35 36.24
N LYS A 6 -51.10 21.94 37.43
CA LYS A 6 -50.54 23.27 37.73
C LYS A 6 -49.00 23.26 37.67
N PHE A 7 -48.37 22.20 38.16
CA PHE A 7 -46.92 21.98 38.07
C PHE A 7 -46.47 21.88 36.61
N ILE A 8 -47.11 21.03 35.80
CA ILE A 8 -46.77 20.84 34.38
C ILE A 8 -46.94 22.15 33.60
N LYS A 9 -48.04 22.89 33.83
CA LYS A 9 -48.25 24.21 33.21
C LYS A 9 -47.18 25.23 33.64
N SER A 10 -46.79 25.25 34.91
CA SER A 10 -45.75 26.15 35.43
C SER A 10 -44.36 25.88 34.85
N LYS A 11 -44.12 24.65 34.37
CA LYS A 11 -42.86 24.19 33.76
C LYS A 11 -42.99 23.92 32.25
N GLY A 12 -44.11 24.32 31.63
CA GLY A 12 -44.44 23.99 30.24
C GLY A 12 -43.40 24.46 29.23
N ILE A 13 -42.80 25.64 29.45
CA ILE A 13 -41.68 26.14 28.63
C ILE A 13 -40.47 25.21 28.73
N GLY A 14 -40.13 24.76 29.94
CA GLY A 14 -39.00 23.84 30.16
C GLY A 14 -39.22 22.48 29.48
N PHE A 15 -40.43 21.92 29.58
CA PHE A 15 -40.79 20.69 28.87
C PHE A 15 -40.77 20.88 27.36
N GLY A 16 -41.30 22.00 26.86
CA GLY A 16 -41.28 22.34 25.43
C GLY A 16 -39.87 22.46 24.87
N LEU A 17 -38.99 23.19 25.55
CA LEU A 17 -37.57 23.31 25.17
C LEU A 17 -36.88 21.95 25.20
N THR A 18 -37.10 21.15 26.26
CA THR A 18 -36.48 19.82 26.37
C THR A 18 -36.92 18.90 25.23
N ALA A 19 -38.21 18.82 24.96
CA ALA A 19 -38.75 18.02 23.86
C ALA A 19 -38.25 18.53 22.50
N GLY A 20 -38.21 19.86 22.31
CA GLY A 20 -37.67 20.48 21.11
C GLY A 20 -36.18 20.19 20.89
N SER A 21 -35.37 20.25 21.94
CA SER A 21 -33.95 19.90 21.88
C SER A 21 -33.73 18.42 21.56
N ILE A 22 -34.50 17.52 22.17
CA ILE A 22 -34.42 16.08 21.87
C ILE A 22 -34.80 15.82 20.41
N LEU A 23 -35.88 16.45 19.92
CA LEU A 23 -36.31 16.33 18.53
C LEU A 23 -35.23 16.84 17.57
N LEU A 24 -34.68 18.03 17.82
CA LEU A 24 -33.63 18.62 16.99
C LEU A 24 -32.39 17.74 16.97
N VAL A 25 -31.87 17.34 18.14
CA VAL A 25 -30.69 16.47 18.22
C VAL A 25 -30.94 15.13 17.52
N SER A 26 -32.12 14.54 17.69
CA SER A 26 -32.50 13.32 16.98
C SER A 26 -32.53 13.52 15.47
N ILE A 27 -33.03 14.65 14.99
CA ILE A 27 -33.02 15.01 13.56
C ILE A 27 -31.59 15.19 13.06
N LEU A 28 -30.75 15.96 13.77
CA LEU A 28 -29.35 16.18 13.38
C LEU A 28 -28.57 14.86 13.35
N HIS A 29 -28.83 13.96 14.30
CA HIS A 29 -28.24 12.63 14.34
C HIS A 29 -28.76 11.74 13.20
N LEU A 30 -30.07 11.74 12.92
CA LEU A 30 -30.66 10.99 11.82
C LEU A 30 -30.06 11.37 10.46
N PHE A 31 -29.79 12.67 10.25
CA PHE A 31 -29.14 13.18 9.04
C PHE A 31 -27.60 13.10 9.07
N GLY A 32 -26.99 12.56 10.13
CA GLY A 32 -25.54 12.38 10.21
C GLY A 32 -24.73 13.68 10.30
N ILE A 33 -25.34 14.78 10.75
CA ILE A 33 -24.66 16.09 10.82
C ILE A 33 -23.49 16.05 11.81
N PHE A 34 -23.64 15.32 12.92
CA PHE A 34 -22.56 15.15 13.88
C PHE A 34 -21.39 14.34 13.33
N ASP A 35 -21.66 13.27 12.56
CA ASP A 35 -20.60 12.48 11.92
C ASP A 35 -19.80 13.34 10.93
N PHE A 36 -20.49 14.15 10.13
CA PHE A 36 -19.82 15.07 9.21
C PHE A 36 -18.96 16.10 9.94
N LEU A 37 -19.49 16.72 11.02
CA LEU A 37 -18.74 17.65 11.84
C LEU A 37 -17.53 16.99 12.50
N GLU A 38 -17.67 15.73 12.94
CA GLU A 38 -16.57 14.95 13.50
C GLU A 38 -15.47 14.72 12.45
N LEU A 39 -15.82 14.30 11.24
CA LEU A 39 -14.85 14.12 10.15
C LEU A 39 -14.12 15.42 9.81
N LYS A 40 -14.84 16.56 9.76
CA LYS A 40 -14.20 17.87 9.55
C LYS A 40 -13.33 18.32 10.71
N LEU A 41 -13.71 17.96 11.94
CA LEU A 41 -12.87 18.20 13.10
C LEU A 41 -11.60 17.34 13.08
N TYR A 42 -11.67 16.08 12.59
CA TYR A 42 -10.49 15.28 12.35
C TYR A 42 -9.56 15.95 11.33
N ASP A 43 -10.09 16.33 10.17
CA ASP A 43 -9.31 17.01 9.13
C ASP A 43 -8.63 18.27 9.69
N TYR A 44 -9.36 19.10 10.43
CA TYR A 44 -8.82 20.29 11.08
C TYR A 44 -7.70 19.95 12.08
N ARG A 45 -7.88 18.91 12.90
CA ARG A 45 -6.87 18.51 13.89
C ARG A 45 -5.59 17.99 13.23
N PHE A 46 -5.72 17.20 12.17
CA PHE A 46 -4.58 16.65 11.44
C PHE A 46 -3.86 17.71 10.61
N HIS A 47 -4.60 18.58 9.92
CA HIS A 47 -4.05 19.56 8.99
C HIS A 47 -3.62 20.88 9.67
N GLU A 48 -4.51 21.50 10.45
CA GLU A 48 -4.31 22.86 10.98
C GLU A 48 -3.66 22.87 12.36
N VAL A 49 -4.01 21.91 13.23
CA VAL A 49 -3.51 21.90 14.61
C VAL A 49 -2.17 21.18 14.73
N ARG A 50 -2.08 19.95 14.20
CA ARG A 50 -0.84 19.16 14.25
C ARG A 50 0.07 19.44 13.06
N GLY A 51 -0.51 19.50 11.86
CA GLY A 51 0.22 19.65 10.61
C GLY A 51 0.93 18.37 10.13
N PRO A 52 1.59 18.45 8.96
CA PRO A 52 2.45 17.40 8.40
C PRO A 52 3.60 17.02 9.34
N LEU A 53 3.94 15.74 9.37
CA LEU A 53 5.08 15.22 10.14
C LEU A 53 6.34 15.05 9.27
N THR A 54 6.17 14.80 7.97
CA THR A 54 7.26 14.68 7.00
C THR A 54 6.98 15.55 5.77
N GLY A 55 7.97 15.67 4.89
CA GLY A 55 7.91 16.54 3.73
C GLY A 55 8.24 18.00 4.05
N TRP A 56 8.25 18.84 3.02
CA TRP A 56 8.74 20.22 3.14
C TRP A 56 7.83 21.14 3.97
N GLN A 57 6.56 20.74 4.17
CA GLN A 57 5.60 21.47 4.99
C GLN A 57 5.59 21.02 6.47
N ALA A 58 6.41 20.05 6.85
CA ALA A 58 6.47 19.63 8.23
C ALA A 58 7.11 20.71 9.11
N ASN A 59 6.35 21.14 10.12
CA ASN A 59 6.79 22.17 11.07
C ASN A 59 7.66 21.58 12.19
N ASP A 60 7.63 20.26 12.37
CA ASP A 60 8.45 19.52 13.34
C ASP A 60 9.56 18.74 12.63
N SER A 61 10.81 19.11 12.90
CA SER A 61 11.99 18.45 12.31
C SER A 61 12.31 17.10 12.95
N SER A 62 11.67 16.68 14.05
CA SER A 62 11.97 15.41 14.72
C SER A 62 11.71 14.20 13.81
N TYR A 63 10.56 14.18 13.13
CA TYR A 63 10.18 13.16 12.15
C TYR A 63 10.97 13.29 10.83
N ILE A 64 11.30 14.51 10.42
CA ILE A 64 12.18 14.75 9.25
C ILE A 64 13.56 14.13 9.50
N ASN A 65 14.13 14.31 10.70
CA ASN A 65 15.47 13.84 11.04
C ASN A 65 15.53 12.34 11.32
N LEU A 66 14.43 11.73 11.77
CA LEU A 66 14.29 10.27 11.87
C LEU A 66 14.33 9.61 10.48
N GLY A 67 13.87 10.33 9.45
CA GLY A 67 13.71 9.80 8.11
C GLY A 67 12.57 8.78 8.02
N THR A 68 12.37 8.26 6.81
CA THR A 68 11.50 7.11 6.58
C THR A 68 12.35 6.02 5.94
N ASP A 69 12.37 4.81 6.53
CA ASP A 69 12.97 3.62 5.91
C ASP A 69 12.10 3.07 4.74
N VAL A 70 11.34 3.95 4.09
CA VAL A 70 10.32 3.66 3.09
C VAL A 70 10.55 4.56 1.89
N VAL A 71 10.57 3.95 0.72
CA VAL A 71 10.60 4.62 -0.59
C VAL A 71 9.40 4.15 -1.41
N LEU A 72 8.85 5.03 -2.24
CA LEU A 72 7.80 4.70 -3.18
C LEU A 72 8.42 4.48 -4.56
N VAL A 73 8.18 3.31 -5.15
CA VAL A 73 8.49 3.06 -6.55
C VAL A 73 7.19 3.13 -7.34
N GLU A 74 7.10 4.08 -8.27
CA GLU A 74 5.83 4.42 -8.91
C GLU A 74 5.81 4.04 -10.40
N ILE A 75 4.66 3.56 -10.84
CA ILE A 75 4.32 3.52 -12.27
C ILE A 75 3.77 4.91 -12.62
N ASP A 76 4.67 5.83 -12.94
CA ASP A 76 4.36 7.23 -13.26
C ASP A 76 4.49 7.53 -14.75
N ASP A 77 4.23 8.79 -15.13
CA ASP A 77 4.32 9.23 -16.54
C ASP A 77 5.72 9.02 -17.13
N GLU A 78 6.77 9.12 -16.31
CA GLU A 78 8.13 8.82 -16.70
C GLU A 78 8.30 7.34 -17.03
N ALA A 79 7.77 6.44 -16.19
CA ALA A 79 7.73 5.01 -16.50
C ALA A 79 6.98 4.74 -17.81
N TYR A 80 5.80 5.32 -18.02
CA TYR A 80 5.05 5.12 -19.26
C TYR A 80 5.82 5.55 -20.53
N ARG A 81 6.63 6.61 -20.41
CA ARG A 81 7.42 7.16 -21.51
C ARG A 81 8.71 6.38 -21.77
N LEU A 82 9.47 6.08 -20.72
CA LEU A 82 10.84 5.57 -20.83
C LEU A 82 10.96 4.04 -20.86
N MET A 83 10.02 3.32 -20.24
CA MET A 83 10.10 1.87 -20.12
C MET A 83 10.16 1.20 -21.50
N PRO A 84 11.05 0.21 -21.74
CA PRO A 84 11.21 -0.43 -23.05
C PRO A 84 9.92 -1.12 -23.52
N GLU A 85 9.20 -1.73 -22.58
CA GLU A 85 7.98 -2.50 -22.86
C GLU A 85 6.72 -1.73 -22.44
N ALA A 86 5.57 -2.11 -23.01
CA ALA A 86 4.30 -1.46 -22.72
C ALA A 86 3.68 -2.01 -21.43
N TYR A 87 2.88 -1.18 -20.76
CA TYR A 87 2.05 -1.61 -19.64
C TYR A 87 0.86 -2.49 -20.13
N PRO A 88 0.46 -3.55 -19.41
CA PRO A 88 1.05 -4.08 -18.18
C PRO A 88 2.45 -4.65 -18.40
N TYR A 89 3.40 -4.24 -17.56
CA TYR A 89 4.80 -4.61 -17.74
C TYR A 89 5.01 -6.12 -17.50
N PRO A 90 5.81 -6.81 -18.34
CA PRO A 90 6.01 -8.26 -18.22
C PRO A 90 6.75 -8.64 -16.93
N ARG A 91 6.41 -9.80 -16.38
CA ARG A 91 6.94 -10.26 -15.10
C ARG A 91 8.39 -10.73 -15.21
N GLY A 92 8.74 -11.38 -16.32
CA GLY A 92 10.10 -11.90 -16.53
C GLY A 92 11.16 -10.84 -16.84
N THR A 93 10.84 -9.87 -17.70
CA THR A 93 11.81 -8.86 -18.17
C THR A 93 11.81 -7.60 -17.33
N ILE A 94 10.68 -7.24 -16.70
CA ILE A 94 10.57 -6.03 -15.88
C ILE A 94 10.50 -6.36 -14.40
N TRP A 95 9.44 -7.03 -13.92
CA TRP A 95 9.25 -7.19 -12.47
C TRP A 95 10.34 -8.04 -11.80
N ALA A 96 10.87 -9.06 -12.48
CA ALA A 96 12.01 -9.83 -12.00
C ALA A 96 13.28 -8.97 -11.86
N LYS A 97 13.54 -8.07 -12.81
CA LYS A 97 14.67 -7.12 -12.72
C LYS A 97 14.48 -6.12 -11.60
N VAL A 98 13.27 -5.58 -11.44
CA VAL A 98 12.92 -4.68 -10.32
C VAL A 98 13.24 -5.34 -8.98
N VAL A 99 12.80 -6.58 -8.76
CA VAL A 99 13.10 -7.32 -7.52
C VAL A 99 14.61 -7.48 -7.33
N ARG A 100 15.34 -7.92 -8.36
CA ARG A 100 16.80 -8.11 -8.28
C ARG A 100 17.52 -6.80 -8.01
N ASN A 101 17.15 -5.72 -8.67
CA ASN A 101 17.78 -4.41 -8.56
C ASN A 101 17.57 -3.81 -7.17
N LEU A 102 16.32 -3.83 -6.67
CA LEU A 102 16.02 -3.36 -5.31
C LEU A 102 16.70 -4.21 -4.23
N THR A 103 16.79 -5.53 -4.43
CA THR A 103 17.55 -6.43 -3.55
C THR A 103 19.03 -6.05 -3.53
N LYS A 104 19.65 -5.86 -4.70
CA LYS A 104 21.06 -5.41 -4.82
C LYS A 104 21.29 -4.05 -4.16
N ALA A 105 20.32 -3.15 -4.25
CA ALA A 105 20.36 -1.84 -3.59
C ALA A 105 20.17 -1.89 -2.08
N GLY A 106 19.95 -3.07 -1.49
CA GLY A 106 19.86 -3.27 -0.05
C GLY A 106 18.46 -3.10 0.52
N ALA A 107 17.40 -3.18 -0.31
CA ALA A 107 16.04 -3.21 0.20
C ALA A 107 15.85 -4.41 1.13
N LYS A 108 15.39 -4.17 2.36
CA LYS A 108 15.07 -5.25 3.30
C LYS A 108 13.73 -5.92 2.99
N VAL A 109 12.76 -5.12 2.53
CA VAL A 109 11.43 -5.57 2.16
C VAL A 109 11.02 -4.89 0.86
N ILE A 110 10.52 -5.66 -0.10
CA ILE A 110 9.90 -5.17 -1.33
C ILE A 110 8.41 -5.49 -1.26
N ALA A 111 7.56 -4.46 -1.28
CA ALA A 111 6.12 -4.61 -1.19
C ALA A 111 5.46 -4.28 -2.54
N PHE A 112 4.65 -5.21 -3.07
CA PHE A 112 3.87 -5.01 -4.28
C PHE A 112 2.41 -4.74 -3.94
N ASP A 113 1.96 -3.52 -4.23
CA ASP A 113 0.53 -3.21 -4.33
C ASP A 113 0.02 -3.41 -5.78
N ILE A 114 0.36 -4.57 -6.36
CA ILE A 114 -0.02 -4.99 -7.71
C ILE A 114 -0.48 -6.45 -7.63
N GLN A 115 -1.63 -6.73 -8.22
CA GLN A 115 -2.20 -8.08 -8.22
C GLN A 115 -1.55 -8.95 -9.30
N PHE A 116 -1.08 -10.12 -8.88
CA PHE A 116 -0.53 -11.14 -9.77
C PHE A 116 -1.36 -12.44 -9.73
N ASP A 117 -2.68 -12.31 -9.56
CA ASP A 117 -3.64 -13.42 -9.34
C ASP A 117 -4.13 -14.11 -10.63
N ALA A 118 -3.60 -13.70 -11.79
CA ALA A 118 -3.82 -14.33 -13.08
C ALA A 118 -2.50 -14.57 -13.81
N PRO A 119 -2.39 -15.59 -14.70
CA PRO A 119 -1.20 -15.84 -15.51
C PRO A 119 -0.80 -14.66 -16.40
N GLU A 120 0.49 -14.53 -16.69
CA GLU A 120 0.97 -13.52 -17.64
C GLU A 120 0.58 -13.87 -19.09
N THR A 121 -0.35 -13.11 -19.66
CA THR A 121 -0.94 -13.37 -20.98
C THR A 121 0.08 -13.47 -22.12
N LYS A 122 1.13 -12.63 -22.14
CA LYS A 122 2.17 -12.65 -23.18
C LYS A 122 2.95 -13.97 -23.15
N SER A 123 3.34 -14.41 -21.96
CA SER A 123 4.06 -15.67 -21.76
C SER A 123 3.18 -16.89 -22.06
N ASP A 124 1.90 -16.86 -21.70
CA ASP A 124 0.95 -17.93 -22.05
C ASP A 124 0.81 -18.11 -23.57
N TYR A 125 0.69 -17.00 -24.31
CA TYR A 125 0.63 -17.03 -25.77
C TYR A 125 1.89 -17.65 -26.38
N LEU A 126 3.07 -17.23 -25.91
CA LEU A 126 4.35 -17.76 -26.38
C LEU A 126 4.53 -19.25 -26.06
N ARG A 127 4.04 -19.70 -24.90
CA ARG A 127 4.05 -21.12 -24.52
C ARG A 127 3.13 -21.95 -25.40
N GLN A 128 1.90 -21.50 -25.65
CA GLN A 128 0.97 -22.17 -26.57
C GLN A 128 1.57 -22.26 -27.98
N PHE A 129 2.19 -21.18 -28.45
CA PHE A 129 2.92 -21.19 -29.72
C PHE A 129 4.06 -22.21 -29.72
N ALA A 130 4.84 -22.31 -28.63
CA ALA A 130 5.91 -23.28 -28.49
C ALA A 130 5.44 -24.73 -28.64
N ASP A 131 4.27 -25.05 -28.09
CA ASP A 131 3.67 -26.39 -28.14
C ASP A 131 3.24 -26.79 -29.57
N GLU A 132 2.88 -25.82 -30.40
CA GLU A 132 2.46 -26.03 -31.78
C GLU A 132 3.64 -26.09 -32.77
N VAL A 133 4.78 -25.50 -32.41
CA VAL A 133 5.97 -25.45 -33.26
C VAL A 133 6.68 -26.81 -33.29
N GLN A 134 6.97 -27.33 -34.48
CA GLN A 134 7.67 -28.61 -34.66
C GLN A 134 9.20 -28.50 -34.64
N SER A 135 9.74 -27.28 -34.69
CA SER A 135 11.19 -27.03 -34.69
C SER A 135 11.70 -26.84 -33.26
N GLU A 136 12.59 -27.73 -32.81
CA GLU A 136 13.25 -27.59 -31.52
C GLU A 136 14.12 -26.33 -31.44
N GLU A 137 14.77 -25.92 -32.55
CA GLU A 137 15.54 -24.68 -32.62
C GLU A 137 14.67 -23.44 -32.36
N LEU A 138 13.42 -23.44 -32.85
CA LEU A 138 12.50 -22.33 -32.60
C LEU A 138 11.97 -22.36 -31.16
N LYS A 139 11.79 -23.54 -30.56
CA LYS A 139 11.40 -23.66 -29.16
C LYS A 139 12.46 -23.10 -28.22
N GLU A 140 13.74 -23.32 -28.52
CA GLU A 140 14.86 -22.77 -27.73
C GLU A 140 14.93 -21.23 -27.75
N LEU A 141 14.39 -20.58 -28.79
CA LEU A 141 14.31 -19.11 -28.87
C LEU A 141 13.15 -18.51 -28.08
N ILE A 142 12.18 -19.32 -27.65
CA ILE A 142 11.02 -18.84 -26.91
C ILE A 142 11.44 -18.52 -25.48
N PRO A 143 11.20 -17.29 -25.00
CA PRO A 143 11.61 -16.92 -23.66
C PRO A 143 10.85 -17.74 -22.63
N ARG A 144 11.50 -17.93 -21.48
CA ARG A 144 10.89 -18.58 -20.32
C ARG A 144 9.68 -17.80 -19.84
N HIS A 145 8.74 -18.52 -19.21
CA HIS A 145 7.48 -17.93 -18.78
C HIS A 145 7.70 -16.88 -17.70
N GLY A 146 7.14 -15.68 -17.87
CA GLY A 146 7.37 -14.53 -17.01
C GLY A 146 7.05 -14.79 -15.53
N ASP A 147 5.99 -15.56 -15.25
CA ASP A 147 5.63 -15.94 -13.87
C ASP A 147 6.72 -16.78 -13.17
N GLU A 148 7.37 -17.67 -13.91
CA GLU A 148 8.45 -18.52 -13.39
C GLU A 148 9.70 -17.70 -13.14
N VAL A 149 10.09 -16.86 -14.10
CA VAL A 149 11.25 -15.97 -13.98
C VAL A 149 11.06 -14.97 -12.83
N PHE A 150 9.85 -14.47 -12.63
CA PHE A 150 9.53 -13.59 -11.52
C PHE A 150 9.53 -14.31 -10.17
N GLY A 151 8.95 -15.52 -10.09
CA GLY A 151 9.04 -16.38 -8.91
C GLY A 151 10.50 -16.68 -8.53
N GLU A 152 11.36 -16.97 -9.50
CA GLU A 152 12.80 -17.16 -9.27
C GLU A 152 13.49 -15.92 -8.73
N ALA A 153 13.21 -14.74 -9.30
CA ALA A 153 13.77 -13.49 -8.80
C ALA A 153 13.33 -13.21 -7.34
N ILE A 154 12.10 -13.57 -6.97
CA ILE A 154 11.62 -13.50 -5.58
C ILE A 154 12.38 -14.47 -4.68
N ALA A 155 12.55 -15.72 -5.12
CA ALA A 155 13.29 -16.72 -4.35
C ALA A 155 14.77 -16.31 -4.16
N GLU A 156 15.38 -15.72 -5.20
CA GLU A 156 16.72 -15.13 -5.14
C GLU A 156 16.77 -13.97 -4.13
N ALA A 157 15.79 -13.06 -4.13
CA ALA A 157 15.74 -11.95 -3.20
C ALA A 157 15.66 -12.42 -1.74
N ILE A 158 14.75 -13.36 -1.45
CA ILE A 158 14.58 -13.94 -0.11
C ILE A 158 15.88 -14.61 0.35
N LYS A 159 16.55 -15.36 -0.53
CA LYS A 159 17.83 -16.00 -0.24
C LYS A 159 18.94 -14.99 0.10
N HIS A 160 18.88 -13.78 -0.48
CA HIS A 160 19.81 -12.68 -0.19
C HIS A 160 19.36 -11.78 0.98
N GLY A 161 18.30 -12.14 1.70
CA GLY A 161 17.83 -11.42 2.89
C GLY A 161 16.85 -10.29 2.60
N THR A 162 16.31 -10.21 1.39
CA THR A 162 15.24 -9.29 1.01
C THR A 162 13.90 -10.01 0.98
N GLU A 163 13.01 -9.68 1.90
CA GLU A 163 11.65 -10.24 1.92
C GLU A 163 10.80 -9.60 0.81
N VAL A 164 9.92 -10.39 0.19
CA VAL A 164 8.96 -9.89 -0.80
C VAL A 164 7.55 -10.11 -0.28
N VAL A 165 6.77 -9.02 -0.20
CA VAL A 165 5.38 -9.04 0.25
C VAL A 165 4.47 -8.67 -0.92
N ILE A 166 3.56 -9.56 -1.30
CA ILE A 166 2.66 -9.36 -2.43
C ILE A 166 1.22 -9.19 -1.94
N ASN A 167 0.47 -8.28 -2.55
CA ASN A 167 -0.93 -8.11 -2.21
C ASN A 167 -1.79 -9.35 -2.56
N THR A 168 -2.87 -9.48 -1.80
CA THR A 168 -3.92 -10.48 -1.99
C THR A 168 -5.26 -9.85 -1.67
N LYS A 169 -6.34 -10.42 -2.18
CA LYS A 169 -7.70 -9.95 -1.88
C LYS A 169 -8.59 -11.10 -1.45
N ILE A 170 -9.63 -10.79 -0.68
CA ILE A 170 -10.74 -11.71 -0.47
C ILE A 170 -11.62 -11.65 -1.72
N ALA A 171 -11.63 -12.72 -2.49
CA ALA A 171 -12.53 -12.90 -3.62
C ALA A 171 -13.81 -13.59 -3.13
N THR A 172 -14.95 -13.24 -3.74
CA THR A 172 -16.24 -13.88 -3.49
C THR A 172 -16.78 -14.44 -4.79
N ASP A 173 -17.02 -15.74 -4.85
CA ASP A 173 -17.72 -16.43 -5.93
C ASP A 173 -18.93 -17.16 -5.34
N LEU A 174 -20.12 -16.75 -5.74
CA LEU A 174 -21.38 -17.29 -5.22
C LEU A 174 -21.62 -18.75 -5.63
N ASN A 175 -20.88 -19.27 -6.61
CA ASN A 175 -20.98 -20.66 -7.06
C ASN A 175 -20.01 -21.60 -6.32
N LEU A 176 -19.07 -21.07 -5.54
CA LEU A 176 -18.15 -21.86 -4.71
C LEU A 176 -18.73 -22.10 -3.32
N ILE A 177 -18.42 -23.26 -2.73
CA ILE A 177 -18.73 -23.58 -1.34
C ILE A 177 -17.41 -23.94 -0.62
N PRO A 178 -16.90 -23.09 0.29
CA PRO A 178 -17.43 -21.78 0.69
C PRO A 178 -17.25 -20.70 -0.38
N PRO A 179 -18.06 -19.62 -0.36
CA PRO A 179 -18.07 -18.62 -1.43
C PRO A 179 -16.86 -17.67 -1.42
N GLN A 180 -16.16 -17.55 -0.29
CA GLN A 180 -14.99 -16.67 -0.19
C GLN A 180 -13.68 -17.44 -0.21
N TYR A 181 -12.68 -16.90 -0.88
CA TYR A 181 -11.31 -17.41 -0.87
C TYR A 181 -10.31 -16.26 -0.95
N ILE A 182 -9.05 -16.55 -0.64
CA ILE A 182 -7.95 -15.59 -0.83
C ILE A 182 -7.45 -15.75 -2.26
N ALA A 183 -7.65 -14.73 -3.10
CA ALA A 183 -7.01 -14.65 -4.40
C ALA A 183 -5.53 -14.33 -4.17
N ARG A 184 -4.70 -15.35 -4.36
CA ARG A 184 -3.25 -15.32 -4.23
C ARG A 184 -2.60 -15.07 -5.59
N PRO A 185 -1.32 -14.65 -5.62
CA PRO A 185 -0.52 -14.75 -6.82
C PRO A 185 -0.59 -16.14 -7.44
N VAL A 186 -0.35 -16.22 -8.75
CA VAL A 186 -0.27 -17.49 -9.47
C VAL A 186 0.74 -18.46 -8.85
N GLU A 187 0.53 -19.75 -9.08
CA GLU A 187 1.29 -20.82 -8.43
C GLU A 187 2.81 -20.68 -8.61
N ALA A 188 3.28 -20.33 -9.81
CA ALA A 188 4.69 -20.14 -10.11
C ALA A 188 5.35 -19.05 -9.22
N ILE A 189 4.62 -17.99 -8.86
CA ILE A 189 5.09 -16.97 -7.92
C ILE A 189 5.03 -17.50 -6.49
N MET A 190 3.95 -18.20 -6.12
CA MET A 190 3.76 -18.74 -4.78
C MET A 190 4.77 -19.83 -4.41
N GLN A 191 5.36 -20.54 -5.38
CA GLN A 191 6.44 -21.51 -5.15
C GLN A 191 7.69 -20.89 -4.51
N ALA A 192 7.93 -19.59 -4.73
CA ALA A 192 9.00 -18.84 -4.07
C ALA A 192 8.69 -18.54 -2.58
N ASN A 193 7.48 -18.87 -2.12
CA ASN A 193 6.97 -18.62 -0.78
C ASN A 193 7.10 -17.15 -0.32
N PRO A 194 6.65 -16.16 -1.12
CA PRO A 194 6.61 -14.77 -0.66
C PRO A 194 5.60 -14.59 0.48
N GLU A 195 5.80 -13.56 1.28
CA GLU A 195 4.77 -13.09 2.18
C GLU A 195 3.59 -12.52 1.39
N THR A 196 2.38 -12.66 1.93
CA THR A 196 1.17 -12.15 1.29
C THR A 196 0.29 -11.43 2.29
N GLY A 197 -0.19 -10.24 1.94
CA GLY A 197 -1.09 -9.46 2.80
C GLY A 197 -2.35 -9.00 2.07
N LEU A 198 -3.44 -8.84 2.82
CA LEU A 198 -4.70 -8.36 2.26
C LEU A 198 -4.60 -6.88 1.89
N ILE A 199 -4.99 -6.55 0.67
CA ILE A 199 -5.39 -5.19 0.36
C ILE A 199 -6.80 -4.97 0.86
N ASN A 200 -7.00 -3.85 1.53
CA ASN A 200 -8.30 -3.38 1.93
C ASN A 200 -8.22 -1.86 2.06
N ASP A 201 -9.24 -1.17 1.58
CA ASP A 201 -9.42 0.25 1.83
C ASP A 201 -10.61 0.45 2.77
N LEU A 202 -10.44 1.31 3.76
CA LEU A 202 -11.49 1.69 4.70
C LEU A 202 -11.78 3.17 4.52
N MET A 203 -12.75 3.46 3.66
CA MET A 203 -13.21 4.82 3.39
C MET A 203 -14.22 5.25 4.45
N ASP A 204 -14.05 6.46 4.99
CA ASP A 204 -15.07 7.12 5.79
C ASP A 204 -16.27 7.52 4.91
N LYS A 205 -17.36 7.95 5.55
CA LYS A 205 -18.60 8.36 4.87
C LYS A 205 -18.43 9.49 3.84
N ASP A 206 -17.37 10.29 3.97
CA ASP A 206 -17.05 11.37 3.03
C ASP A 206 -16.06 10.94 1.93
N GLY A 207 -15.71 9.65 1.87
CA GLY A 207 -14.88 9.07 0.83
C GLY A 207 -13.37 9.21 1.05
N PHE A 208 -12.93 9.69 2.21
CA PHE A 208 -11.50 9.76 2.54
C PHE A 208 -11.10 8.54 3.39
N SER A 209 -9.90 8.02 3.15
CA SER A 209 -9.34 6.91 3.91
C SER A 209 -8.51 7.44 5.08
N ARG A 210 -9.13 7.57 6.25
CA ARG A 210 -8.45 7.97 7.50
C ARG A 210 -8.11 6.77 8.38
N ASN A 211 -8.63 5.60 8.03
CA ASN A 211 -8.52 4.38 8.80
C ASN A 211 -7.89 3.28 7.95
N TYR A 212 -7.20 2.35 8.60
CA TYR A 212 -6.63 1.18 7.97
C TYR A 212 -6.95 -0.08 8.78
N ALA A 213 -7.20 -1.18 8.08
CA ALA A 213 -7.55 -2.43 8.72
C ALA A 213 -6.29 -3.15 9.24
N LEU A 214 -6.38 -3.83 10.39
CA LEU A 214 -5.38 -4.82 10.80
C LEU A 214 -5.41 -6.07 9.91
N GLY A 215 -6.60 -6.47 9.50
CA GLY A 215 -6.82 -7.70 8.75
C GLY A 215 -8.30 -8.02 8.65
N ASN A 216 -8.60 -9.18 8.07
CA ASN A 216 -9.96 -9.66 7.94
C ASN A 216 -10.05 -11.19 8.09
N TYR A 217 -11.25 -11.68 8.34
CA TYR A 217 -11.55 -13.10 8.40
C TYR A 217 -12.37 -13.48 7.17
N LEU A 218 -12.20 -14.71 6.68
CA LEU A 218 -13.12 -15.24 5.68
C LEU A 218 -14.48 -15.47 6.36
N GLN A 219 -15.57 -15.19 5.65
CA GLN A 219 -16.93 -15.28 6.20
C GLN A 219 -17.24 -16.67 6.78
N GLN A 220 -16.69 -17.73 6.18
CA GLN A 220 -16.85 -19.10 6.66
C GLN A 220 -16.04 -19.44 7.92
N ASP A 221 -15.06 -18.62 8.33
CA ASP A 221 -14.31 -18.79 9.58
C ASP A 221 -15.10 -18.19 10.76
N THR A 222 -16.22 -18.83 11.10
CA THR A 222 -17.15 -18.36 12.16
C THR A 222 -16.52 -18.37 13.56
N LEU A 223 -15.42 -19.11 13.74
CA LEU A 223 -14.66 -19.18 14.97
C LEU A 223 -13.53 -18.14 15.05
N LEU A 224 -13.36 -17.31 14.00
CA LEU A 224 -12.35 -16.25 13.92
C LEU A 224 -10.94 -16.76 14.25
N THR A 225 -10.59 -17.93 13.72
CA THR A 225 -9.35 -18.64 14.04
C THR A 225 -8.15 -18.16 13.24
N LYS A 226 -8.40 -17.61 12.04
CA LYS A 226 -7.37 -17.20 11.09
C LYS A 226 -7.64 -15.80 10.55
N MET A 227 -7.05 -14.81 11.20
CA MET A 227 -6.99 -13.45 10.68
C MET A 227 -5.98 -13.38 9.54
N TYR A 228 -6.42 -12.89 8.39
CA TYR A 228 -5.54 -12.53 7.28
C TYR A 228 -5.14 -11.06 7.44
N LEU A 229 -3.88 -10.83 7.79
CA LEU A 229 -3.36 -9.48 8.01
C LEU A 229 -3.30 -8.69 6.70
N THR A 230 -3.42 -7.37 6.81
CA THR A 230 -3.28 -6.45 5.68
C THR A 230 -1.85 -6.38 5.16
N LEU A 231 -1.69 -5.86 3.93
CA LEU A 231 -0.41 -5.65 3.29
C LEU A 231 0.58 -4.90 4.20
N ALA A 232 0.15 -3.78 4.79
CA ALA A 232 1.02 -3.00 5.67
C ALA A 232 1.51 -3.80 6.90
N LEU A 233 0.64 -4.57 7.56
CA LEU A 233 1.05 -5.38 8.72
C LEU A 233 1.94 -6.55 8.33
N LYS A 234 1.80 -7.08 7.11
CA LYS A 234 2.73 -8.06 6.56
C LYS A 234 4.08 -7.45 6.19
N CYS A 235 4.13 -6.20 5.76
CA CYS A 235 5.39 -5.46 5.62
C CYS A 235 6.08 -5.27 6.98
N VAL A 236 5.35 -4.92 8.04
CA VAL A 236 5.92 -4.85 9.41
C VAL A 236 6.47 -6.21 9.84
N LYS A 237 5.70 -7.28 9.62
CA LYS A 237 6.15 -8.66 9.91
C LYS A 237 7.49 -8.97 9.23
N ALA A 238 7.56 -8.73 7.92
CA ALA A 238 8.74 -8.99 7.11
C ALA A 238 9.93 -8.13 7.54
N PHE A 239 9.69 -6.84 7.77
CA PHE A 239 10.73 -5.89 8.16
C PHE A 239 11.33 -6.20 9.52
N GLU A 240 10.53 -6.67 10.48
CA GLU A 240 10.98 -6.99 11.83
C GLU A 240 11.38 -8.46 12.03
N GLY A 241 11.17 -9.31 11.02
CA GLY A 241 11.45 -10.74 11.12
C GLY A 241 10.51 -11.45 12.11
N LEU A 242 9.26 -11.01 12.23
CA LEU A 242 8.29 -11.65 13.13
C LEU A 242 7.93 -13.06 12.61
N SER A 243 7.99 -14.05 13.50
CA SER A 243 7.56 -15.43 13.21
C SER A 243 6.07 -15.50 12.88
N ASP A 244 5.67 -16.46 12.03
CA ASP A 244 4.25 -16.77 11.72
C ASP A 244 3.42 -17.16 12.95
N THR A 245 4.09 -17.54 14.05
CA THR A 245 3.44 -17.86 15.32
C THR A 245 3.00 -16.61 16.10
N VAL A 246 3.50 -15.43 15.75
CA VAL A 246 3.13 -14.16 16.38
C VAL A 246 1.74 -13.75 15.91
N LYS A 247 0.77 -13.77 16.83
CA LYS A 247 -0.62 -13.40 16.59
C LYS A 247 -0.94 -12.02 17.12
N THR A 248 -1.83 -11.30 16.44
CA THR A 248 -2.43 -10.08 16.96
C THR A 248 -3.28 -10.39 18.20
N ARG A 249 -3.25 -9.51 19.20
CA ARG A 249 -4.07 -9.65 20.42
C ARG A 249 -4.73 -8.33 20.78
N PHE A 250 -6.04 -8.34 20.99
CA PHE A 250 -6.77 -7.16 21.41
C PHE A 250 -6.84 -7.04 22.92
N ASP A 251 -6.47 -5.88 23.45
CA ASP A 251 -6.70 -5.47 24.82
C ASP A 251 -7.91 -4.54 24.86
N LYS A 252 -9.05 -5.08 25.30
CA LYS A 252 -10.34 -4.38 25.30
C LYS A 252 -10.38 -3.22 26.28
N ASP A 253 -9.69 -3.32 27.41
CA ASP A 253 -9.71 -2.28 28.44
C ASP A 253 -8.92 -1.05 28.00
N ARG A 254 -7.84 -1.28 27.22
CA ARG A 254 -6.98 -0.21 26.69
C ARG A 254 -7.34 0.22 25.27
N LEU A 255 -8.17 -0.54 24.56
CA LEU A 255 -8.48 -0.38 23.14
C LEU A 255 -7.19 -0.30 22.31
N VAL A 256 -6.36 -1.34 22.44
CA VAL A 256 -5.12 -1.47 21.68
C VAL A 256 -4.96 -2.89 21.14
N TRP A 257 -4.44 -2.99 19.92
CA TRP A 257 -3.95 -4.22 19.34
C TRP A 257 -2.45 -4.36 19.62
N LYS A 258 -2.05 -5.55 20.07
CA LYS A 258 -0.65 -5.94 20.20
C LYS A 258 -0.24 -6.77 18.99
N TYR A 259 0.86 -6.42 18.34
CA TYR A 259 1.46 -7.21 17.26
C TYR A 259 2.98 -7.11 17.30
N GLY A 260 3.65 -8.22 17.61
CA GLY A 260 5.06 -8.15 18.02
C GLY A 260 5.20 -7.24 19.25
N ASP A 261 6.11 -6.27 19.17
CA ASP A 261 6.33 -5.26 20.20
C ASP A 261 5.47 -3.99 19.99
N HIS A 262 4.66 -3.94 18.93
CA HIS A 262 3.82 -2.79 18.62
C HIS A 262 2.52 -2.77 19.42
N LEU A 263 2.18 -1.57 19.90
CA LEU A 263 0.88 -1.24 20.46
C LEU A 263 0.14 -0.30 19.51
N ILE A 264 -0.83 -0.84 18.77
CA ILE A 264 -1.60 -0.10 17.78
C ILE A 264 -2.90 0.36 18.44
N LYS A 265 -3.14 1.67 18.51
CA LYS A 265 -4.38 2.21 19.06
C LYS A 265 -5.55 1.93 18.10
N SER A 266 -6.57 1.23 18.57
CA SER A 266 -7.74 0.89 17.74
C SER A 266 -8.80 1.98 17.74
N ASN A 267 -9.61 2.01 16.68
CA ASN A 267 -10.84 2.77 16.64
C ASN A 267 -11.93 2.01 17.44
N GLY A 268 -11.99 2.27 18.74
CA GLY A 268 -12.91 1.55 19.62
C GLY A 268 -12.60 0.06 19.66
N VAL A 269 -13.62 -0.79 19.54
CA VAL A 269 -13.48 -2.27 19.54
C VAL A 269 -13.27 -2.86 18.13
N GLY A 270 -13.01 -2.01 17.14
CA GLY A 270 -12.83 -2.39 15.74
C GLY A 270 -11.52 -3.12 15.43
N LEU A 271 -11.47 -3.65 14.20
CA LEU A 271 -10.29 -4.28 13.58
C LEU A 271 -9.48 -3.27 12.76
N ASP A 272 -9.59 -1.99 13.10
CA ASP A 272 -9.03 -0.87 12.36
C ASP A 272 -8.40 0.16 13.31
N PHE A 273 -7.57 1.02 12.73
CA PHE A 273 -6.87 2.09 13.42
C PHE A 273 -6.72 3.30 12.50
N SER A 274 -6.67 4.50 13.09
CA SER A 274 -6.42 5.71 12.32
C SER A 274 -4.99 5.73 11.77
N VAL A 275 -4.84 6.13 10.51
CA VAL A 275 -3.55 6.39 9.90
C VAL A 275 -3.19 7.88 10.00
N ASN A 276 -1.91 8.19 9.88
CA ASN A 276 -1.51 9.57 9.64
C ASN A 276 -1.85 9.93 8.19
N TYR A 277 -2.77 10.87 8.00
CA TYR A 277 -3.12 11.39 6.69
C TYR A 277 -2.95 12.92 6.71
N TYR A 278 -2.21 13.45 5.74
CA TYR A 278 -2.10 14.89 5.49
C TYR A 278 -1.60 15.13 4.08
N GLY A 279 -2.22 16.11 3.43
CA GLY A 279 -1.82 16.57 2.11
C GLY A 279 -2.14 15.63 0.96
N PRO A 280 -1.78 16.05 -0.26
CA PRO A 280 -1.89 15.25 -1.47
C PRO A 280 -0.83 14.13 -1.52
N ALA A 281 -0.85 13.34 -2.60
CA ALA A 281 0.16 12.31 -2.85
C ALA A 281 1.60 12.87 -2.78
N SER A 282 2.58 12.03 -2.41
CA SER A 282 3.95 12.47 -2.12
C SER A 282 4.60 13.32 -3.21
N GLY A 283 4.29 13.09 -4.49
CA GLY A 283 4.87 13.85 -5.60
C GLY A 283 4.02 14.99 -6.11
N PHE A 284 2.88 15.24 -5.48
CA PHE A 284 2.06 16.36 -5.85
C PHE A 284 2.84 17.66 -5.65
N LYS A 285 2.92 18.46 -6.71
CA LYS A 285 3.56 19.77 -6.72
C LYS A 285 2.49 20.84 -6.79
N PHE A 286 2.45 21.72 -5.79
CA PHE A 286 1.63 22.91 -5.88
C PHE A 286 2.24 23.87 -6.90
N GLN A 287 1.42 24.32 -7.85
CA GLN A 287 1.76 25.42 -8.74
C GLN A 287 0.89 26.63 -8.39
N GLN A 288 1.52 27.76 -8.12
CA GLN A 288 0.82 29.02 -7.88
C GLN A 288 1.38 30.10 -8.80
N GLY A 289 0.72 30.31 -9.94
CA GLY A 289 1.23 31.20 -11.00
C GLY A 289 2.56 30.68 -11.54
N SER A 290 3.61 31.51 -11.46
CA SER A 290 4.98 31.14 -11.85
C SER A 290 5.80 30.47 -10.74
N VAL A 291 5.25 30.35 -9.53
CA VAL A 291 5.95 29.72 -8.40
C VAL A 291 5.68 28.22 -8.41
N SER A 292 6.74 27.44 -8.59
CA SER A 292 6.73 25.99 -8.49
C SER A 292 7.26 25.58 -7.11
N PHE A 293 6.41 24.95 -6.31
CA PHE A 293 6.82 24.41 -5.01
C PHE A 293 7.43 23.01 -5.16
N PRO A 294 8.29 22.58 -4.21
CA PRO A 294 8.77 21.21 -4.19
C PRO A 294 7.61 20.20 -4.07
N PRO A 295 7.82 18.95 -4.48
CA PRO A 295 6.83 17.89 -4.27
C PRO A 295 6.53 17.74 -2.78
N TRP A 296 5.29 17.35 -2.44
CA TRP A 296 4.81 17.22 -1.07
C TRP A 296 5.80 16.49 -0.14
N GLY A 297 6.35 15.37 -0.60
CA GLY A 297 7.55 14.74 -0.04
C GLY A 297 7.32 13.96 1.24
N THR A 298 6.14 13.37 1.46
CA THR A 298 5.89 12.49 2.62
C THR A 298 6.87 11.31 2.65
N PHE A 299 7.12 10.72 1.48
CA PHE A 299 8.08 9.65 1.23
C PHE A 299 8.93 9.98 -0.01
N PRO A 300 10.24 9.67 -0.02
CA PRO A 300 11.02 9.66 -1.25
C PRO A 300 10.37 8.78 -2.32
N ARG A 301 10.53 9.18 -3.57
CA ARG A 301 9.92 8.52 -4.71
C ARG A 301 10.90 8.33 -5.85
N PHE A 302 10.76 7.22 -6.55
CA PHE A 302 11.52 6.89 -7.73
C PHE A 302 10.57 6.32 -8.79
N SER A 303 10.78 6.71 -10.04
CA SER A 303 10.04 6.11 -11.15
C SER A 303 10.46 4.65 -11.29
N LEU A 304 9.54 3.78 -11.70
CA LEU A 304 9.88 2.41 -12.07
C LEU A 304 10.93 2.37 -13.19
N ALA A 305 10.93 3.35 -14.10
CA ALA A 305 11.97 3.48 -15.14
C ALA A 305 13.36 3.59 -14.53
N GLN A 306 13.52 4.43 -13.50
CA GLN A 306 14.79 4.59 -12.80
C GLN A 306 15.24 3.27 -12.16
N VAL A 307 14.33 2.48 -11.58
CA VAL A 307 14.68 1.22 -10.92
C VAL A 307 15.14 0.13 -11.90
N ILE A 308 14.69 0.18 -13.15
CA ILE A 308 15.12 -0.76 -14.19
C ILE A 308 16.33 -0.29 -15.00
N ASP A 309 16.64 1.00 -14.93
CA ASP A 309 17.70 1.68 -15.69
C ASP A 309 19.09 1.18 -15.25
N THR A 310 19.57 0.15 -15.92
CA THR A 310 20.86 -0.50 -15.70
C THR A 310 21.48 -0.83 -17.05
N GLU A 311 22.76 -1.19 -17.05
CA GLU A 311 23.48 -1.58 -18.28
C GLU A 311 22.84 -2.75 -19.05
N GLU A 312 21.95 -3.50 -18.38
CA GLU A 312 21.24 -4.64 -18.97
C GLU A 312 19.91 -4.25 -19.65
N VAL A 313 19.45 -3.00 -19.52
CA VAL A 313 18.14 -2.57 -20.00
C VAL A 313 18.25 -1.23 -20.72
N ILE A 314 17.98 -1.26 -22.02
CA ILE A 314 17.97 -0.05 -22.84
C ILE A 314 16.60 0.63 -22.71
N LEU A 315 16.57 1.87 -22.23
CA LEU A 315 15.34 2.68 -22.19
C LEU A 315 14.93 3.15 -23.59
N ARG A 316 13.66 3.56 -23.75
CA ARG A 316 13.15 4.03 -25.06
C ARG A 316 13.82 5.29 -25.58
N GLU A 317 14.27 6.15 -24.67
CA GLU A 317 14.96 7.40 -24.97
C GLU A 317 16.44 7.24 -24.58
N PRO A 318 17.34 6.91 -25.53
CA PRO A 318 18.74 6.61 -25.22
C PRO A 318 19.51 7.78 -24.60
N GLU A 319 19.03 9.01 -24.75
CA GLU A 319 19.63 10.20 -24.13
C GLU A 319 19.34 10.28 -22.61
N GLU A 320 18.31 9.56 -22.14
CA GLU A 320 17.91 9.48 -20.74
C GLU A 320 18.24 8.11 -20.10
N ASP A 321 18.83 7.22 -20.88
CA ASP A 321 19.36 5.92 -20.47
C ASP A 321 20.77 6.12 -19.89
N ILE A 322 20.83 6.34 -18.58
CA ILE A 322 22.06 6.75 -17.88
C ILE A 322 22.52 5.70 -16.86
N ASP A 323 21.95 4.50 -16.91
CA ASP A 323 22.19 3.42 -15.97
C ASP A 323 21.96 3.88 -14.52
N TRP A 324 20.92 4.69 -14.28
CA TRP A 324 20.69 5.36 -13.00
C TRP A 324 20.71 4.40 -11.81
N MET A 325 20.14 3.20 -11.95
CA MET A 325 20.06 2.23 -10.86
C MET A 325 21.43 1.64 -10.51
N SER A 326 22.37 1.63 -11.45
CA SER A 326 23.70 1.05 -11.27
C SER A 326 24.46 1.71 -10.11
N GLN A 327 24.23 2.99 -9.84
CA GLN A 327 24.87 3.68 -8.71
C GLN A 327 24.53 3.09 -7.33
N PHE A 328 23.44 2.33 -7.22
CA PHE A 328 23.00 1.68 -5.99
C PHE A 328 23.45 0.22 -5.90
N MET A 329 24.11 -0.31 -6.94
CA MET A 329 24.52 -1.72 -6.98
C MET A 329 25.95 -1.91 -6.45
N PRO A 330 26.21 -2.98 -5.67
CA PRO A 330 27.56 -3.29 -5.20
C PRO A 330 28.55 -3.46 -6.35
N GLY A 331 29.66 -2.72 -6.31
CA GLY A 331 30.76 -2.84 -7.27
C GLY A 331 30.59 -2.04 -8.58
N ALA A 332 29.46 -1.36 -8.77
CA ALA A 332 29.28 -0.44 -9.89
C ALA A 332 29.86 0.94 -9.56
N ILE A 333 30.51 1.56 -10.55
CA ILE A 333 30.99 2.94 -10.47
C ILE A 333 29.88 3.82 -11.05
N PRO A 334 29.25 4.71 -10.26
CA PRO A 334 28.19 5.60 -10.75
C PRO A 334 28.60 6.37 -12.01
N GLY A 335 27.71 6.45 -13.00
CA GLY A 335 27.99 7.11 -14.30
C GLY A 335 28.48 8.55 -14.18
N TRP A 336 27.98 9.30 -13.18
CA TRP A 336 28.42 10.68 -12.92
C TRP A 336 29.90 10.79 -12.55
N ILE A 337 30.55 9.74 -12.04
CA ILE A 337 31.99 9.74 -11.77
C ILE A 337 32.79 9.88 -13.07
N TYR A 338 32.32 9.27 -14.17
CA TYR A 338 32.94 9.39 -15.48
C TYR A 338 32.63 10.73 -16.17
N GLY A 339 31.56 11.42 -15.74
CA GLY A 339 31.20 12.77 -16.20
C GLY A 339 31.93 13.89 -15.46
N ILE A 340 32.70 13.59 -14.42
CA ILE A 340 33.64 14.55 -13.82
C ILE A 340 34.86 14.60 -14.74
N GLU A 341 34.83 15.49 -15.74
CA GLU A 341 36.03 15.91 -16.45
C GLU A 341 36.93 16.72 -15.50
N ASP A 342 38.13 16.18 -15.23
CA ASP A 342 39.28 16.78 -14.53
C ASP A 342 39.13 17.22 -13.06
N LEU A 343 39.94 16.59 -12.19
CA LEU A 343 40.48 17.17 -10.96
C LEU A 343 41.98 17.42 -11.13
#